data_AF-A0A729KAF7-F1
#
_entry.id   AF-A0A729KAF7-F1
#
_cell.length_a   1.000
_cell.length_b   1.000
_cell.length_c   1.000
_cell.angle_alpha   90.00
_cell.angle_beta   90.00
_cell.angle_gamma   90.00
#
_symmetry.space_group_name_H-M   'P 1'
#
loop_
_entity.id
_entity.type
_entity.pdbx_description
1 polymer ?
#
loop_
_entity_poly.entity_id
_entity_poly.type
_entity_poly.pdbx_seq_one_letter_code
_entity_poly.pdbx_strand_id
1 'polypeptide(L)'
;MSGIRRSTTTGYTYAFEKAGSFGIFSSNGSVPVEYMMTSFSVDDLAQLSYSKDINTDLNFDYLIQRDIDEERARVEISQYISSSEDRVQKDIVFLPPLLVSIVNVDSNNKLIDYYPNCSLNSTDDNGVIFERVWPGIFKIRNFEIQNGKAISVKYYDSEIKDEVITVDINQAIININSTREGVAGARLVVIDGQHRLFALNYLRKEHPDKIKNIVVPVCIVYSPYSTLINSAVVQVPTIPEVLRNLFVDINSTVERVSGHFLTLLSDRTLGSIICREFCKKILSERQEYGLGLIEWNTKKHKESLEISRDYTITSIGVINNILEDCFGTRNGIKILTSILGIQESATEFDFSEFENDEDDEENIVSNIPETFPWSGFLSKHKPILTKLVNETLTKTLVTLFFETKFFADYYDNLRGFFEEQEAQIKSNRSCDSGVFYFAKKHILLNDPETKKSLPLINELISELKSRKEKIVPSLASKSICHKAMVEAWFLLCSKIIVHKKDL
;
A
#
# COMPACT_ATOMS: atom_id res chain seq x y z
N MET A 1 46.17 -28.82 49.56
CA MET A 1 45.79 -27.40 49.70
C MET A 1 45.23 -26.90 48.37
N SER A 2 43.97 -26.46 48.42
CA SER A 2 43.22 -25.62 47.47
C SER A 2 43.53 -25.72 45.96
N GLY A 3 42.78 -26.59 45.28
CA GLY A 3 42.46 -26.40 43.86
C GLY A 3 41.45 -25.27 43.71
N ILE A 4 41.79 -24.29 42.88
CA ILE A 4 40.93 -23.16 42.51
C ILE A 4 39.75 -23.72 41.70
N ARG A 5 38.55 -23.66 42.29
CA ARG A 5 37.28 -23.89 41.58
C ARG A 5 37.11 -22.79 40.55
N ARG A 6 37.19 -23.15 39.26
CA ARG A 6 36.69 -22.32 38.15
C ARG A 6 35.19 -22.12 38.37
N SER A 7 34.80 -20.87 38.57
CA SER A 7 33.42 -20.40 38.45
C SER A 7 32.93 -20.70 37.03
N THR A 8 31.92 -21.55 36.90
CA THR A 8 31.19 -21.79 35.64
C THR A 8 30.26 -20.62 35.38
N THR A 9 30.74 -19.59 34.69
CA THR A 9 29.87 -18.58 34.08
C THR A 9 29.24 -19.21 32.84
N THR A 10 28.00 -19.71 32.95
CA THR A 10 27.18 -20.10 31.80
C THR A 10 26.77 -18.82 31.07
N GLY A 11 27.66 -18.28 30.23
CA GLY A 11 27.46 -17.01 29.55
C GLY A 11 26.58 -17.15 28.30
N TYR A 12 25.41 -16.54 28.30
CA TYR A 12 24.62 -16.36 27.08
C TYR A 12 25.36 -15.44 26.10
N THR A 13 25.37 -15.78 24.81
CA THR A 13 26.07 -15.00 23.77
C THR A 13 25.09 -14.04 23.09
N TYR A 14 24.94 -12.84 23.66
CA TYR A 14 24.13 -11.75 23.09
C TYR A 14 24.80 -11.09 21.86
N ALA A 15 25.14 -11.90 20.86
CA ALA A 15 26.02 -11.52 19.75
C ALA A 15 25.33 -10.69 18.65
N PHE A 16 24.00 -10.80 18.51
CA PHE A 16 23.28 -10.04 17.49
C PHE A 16 22.88 -8.68 18.05
N GLU A 17 23.62 -7.64 17.69
CA GLU A 17 23.39 -6.26 18.13
C GLU A 17 22.78 -5.41 17.01
N LYS A 18 21.75 -4.63 17.34
CA LYS A 18 21.19 -3.60 16.46
C LYS A 18 20.91 -2.33 17.24
N ALA A 19 21.28 -1.20 16.65
CA ALA A 19 20.90 0.13 17.12
C ALA A 19 19.68 0.64 16.35
N GLY A 20 18.92 1.54 16.95
CA GLY A 20 17.68 2.03 16.34
C GLY A 20 16.86 2.88 17.28
N SER A 21 15.64 3.19 16.87
CA SER A 21 14.69 3.98 17.65
C SER A 21 13.73 3.07 18.42
N PHE A 22 13.43 3.44 19.65
CA PHE A 22 12.59 2.70 20.58
C PHE A 22 11.23 3.36 20.75
N GLY A 23 10.18 2.56 20.87
CA GLY A 23 8.85 3.07 21.14
C GLY A 23 7.94 2.06 21.85
N ILE A 24 6.79 2.55 22.29
CA ILE A 24 5.80 1.76 23.02
C ILE A 24 4.41 2.04 22.45
N PHE A 25 3.69 0.98 22.09
CA PHE A 25 2.26 1.02 21.81
C PHE A 25 1.50 0.68 23.09
N SER A 26 0.94 1.70 23.73
CA SER A 26 0.06 1.56 24.89
C SER A 26 -1.10 2.55 24.78
N SER A 27 -2.32 2.05 24.88
CA SER A 27 -3.56 2.83 24.93
C SER A 27 -4.31 2.52 26.23
N ASN A 28 -5.41 3.23 26.51
CA ASN A 28 -6.14 3.11 27.77
C ASN A 28 -6.57 1.65 28.06
N GLY A 29 -5.84 0.98 28.95
CA GLY A 29 -6.10 -0.39 29.38
C GLY A 29 -5.55 -1.50 28.49
N SER A 30 -4.85 -1.18 27.40
CA SER A 30 -4.20 -2.21 26.56
C SER A 30 -2.87 -2.66 27.17
N VAL A 31 -2.53 -3.94 26.97
CA VAL A 31 -1.20 -4.45 27.32
C VAL A 31 -0.17 -3.73 26.45
N PRO A 32 0.91 -3.16 27.02
CA PRO A 32 1.91 -2.46 26.23
C PRO A 32 2.65 -3.43 25.32
N VAL A 33 2.87 -3.01 24.08
CA VAL A 33 3.79 -3.67 23.13
C VAL A 33 4.93 -2.71 22.86
N GLU A 34 6.14 -3.13 23.18
CA GLU A 34 7.34 -2.33 22.91
C GLU A 34 7.90 -2.70 21.54
N TYR A 35 8.50 -1.73 20.87
CA TYR A 35 9.10 -1.92 19.56
C TYR A 35 10.43 -1.21 19.40
N MET A 36 11.24 -1.71 18.48
CA MET A 36 12.47 -1.11 18.03
C MET A 36 12.51 -1.07 16.51
N MET A 37 12.57 0.13 15.95
CA MET A 37 12.79 0.35 14.52
C MET A 37 14.29 0.35 14.24
N THR A 38 14.73 -0.57 13.41
CA THR A 38 16.13 -0.73 13.02
C THR A 38 16.25 -1.10 11.54
N SER A 39 17.46 -1.39 11.08
CA SER A 39 17.79 -1.67 9.69
C SER A 39 18.66 -2.91 9.57
N PHE A 40 18.31 -3.78 8.64
CA PHE A 40 18.99 -5.04 8.38
C PHE A 40 19.66 -4.97 7.02
N SER A 41 20.93 -5.33 6.96
CA SER A 41 21.57 -5.67 5.70
C SER A 41 20.97 -6.96 5.14
N VAL A 42 21.23 -7.23 3.86
CA VAL A 42 20.84 -8.49 3.21
C VAL A 42 21.36 -9.72 3.96
N ASP A 43 22.55 -9.65 4.55
CA ASP A 43 23.14 -10.75 5.32
C ASP A 43 22.44 -10.97 6.67
N ASP A 44 21.98 -9.90 7.31
CA ASP A 44 21.23 -9.97 8.56
C ASP A 44 19.89 -10.72 8.39
N LEU A 45 19.33 -10.75 7.17
CA LEU A 45 18.08 -11.46 6.89
C LEU A 45 18.17 -12.97 7.17
N ALA A 46 19.38 -13.54 7.21
CA ALA A 46 19.59 -14.93 7.62
C ALA A 46 19.26 -15.21 9.09
N GLN A 47 19.19 -14.16 9.92
CA GLN A 47 18.82 -14.26 11.34
C GLN A 47 17.30 -14.29 11.55
N LEU A 48 16.52 -14.01 10.50
CA LEU A 48 15.07 -14.02 10.55
C LEU A 48 14.53 -15.41 10.21
N SER A 49 13.58 -15.87 11.01
CA SER A 49 12.85 -17.12 10.83
C SER A 49 11.43 -16.83 10.33
N TYR A 50 10.87 -17.78 9.60
CA TYR A 50 9.47 -17.75 9.22
C TYR A 50 8.61 -18.30 10.36
N SER A 51 7.34 -17.90 10.42
CA SER A 51 6.39 -18.51 11.36
C SER A 51 6.24 -20.03 11.13
N LYS A 52 6.53 -20.53 9.92
CA LYS A 52 6.51 -21.97 9.62
C LYS A 52 7.61 -22.78 10.32
N ASP A 53 8.72 -22.14 10.67
CA ASP A 53 9.89 -22.83 11.20
C ASP A 53 9.73 -23.17 12.70
N ILE A 54 8.79 -22.51 13.40
CA ILE A 54 8.57 -22.72 14.84
C ILE A 54 7.56 -23.84 15.06
N ASN A 55 7.89 -24.76 15.98
CA ASN A 55 6.97 -25.79 16.42
C ASN A 55 5.99 -25.21 17.45
N THR A 56 4.74 -25.06 17.04
CA THR A 56 3.63 -24.88 17.98
C THR A 56 2.87 -26.19 18.02
N ASP A 57 2.46 -26.66 19.21
CA ASP A 57 1.48 -27.76 19.30
C ASP A 57 0.30 -27.41 18.37
N LEU A 58 -0.19 -28.39 17.60
CA LEU A 58 -1.21 -28.26 16.54
C LEU A 58 -2.33 -27.27 16.87
N ASN A 59 -2.07 -25.99 16.62
CA ASN A 59 -3.01 -24.91 16.78
C ASN A 59 -3.25 -24.38 15.38
N PHE A 60 -4.44 -24.70 14.85
CA PHE A 60 -4.88 -24.42 13.48
C PHE A 60 -4.60 -22.98 13.06
N ASP A 61 -4.64 -22.06 14.02
CA ASP A 61 -4.41 -20.63 13.81
C ASP A 61 -2.97 -20.28 13.43
N TYR A 62 -1.97 -21.05 13.87
CA TYR A 62 -0.57 -20.89 13.45
C TYR A 62 -0.30 -21.48 12.08
N LEU A 63 -1.07 -22.49 11.67
CA LEU A 63 -0.96 -23.10 10.33
C LEU A 63 -1.36 -22.12 9.22
N ILE A 64 -2.32 -21.22 9.48
CA ILE A 64 -2.73 -20.17 8.51
C ILE A 64 -1.62 -19.14 8.27
N GLN A 65 -0.80 -18.85 9.29
CA GLN A 65 0.37 -17.95 9.16
C GLN A 65 1.58 -18.61 8.48
N ARG A 66 1.52 -19.91 8.12
CA ARG A 66 2.60 -20.65 7.45
C ARG A 66 2.53 -20.61 5.92
N ASP A 67 1.40 -20.17 5.35
CA ASP A 67 1.17 -20.28 3.91
C ASP A 67 1.89 -19.16 3.14
N ILE A 68 3.16 -19.42 2.80
CA ILE A 68 3.94 -18.60 1.89
C ILE A 68 3.68 -19.12 0.48
N ASP A 69 3.10 -18.27 -0.35
CA ASP A 69 2.98 -18.51 -1.78
C ASP A 69 4.36 -18.25 -2.42
N GLU A 70 5.17 -19.31 -2.45
CA GLU A 70 6.57 -19.26 -2.91
C GLU A 70 6.65 -18.92 -4.41
N GLU A 71 5.69 -19.38 -5.20
CA GLU A 71 5.60 -19.06 -6.62
C GLU A 71 5.33 -17.57 -6.82
N ARG A 72 4.33 -17.02 -6.13
CA ARG A 72 4.04 -15.58 -6.16
C ARG A 72 5.20 -14.73 -5.64
N ALA A 73 5.86 -15.14 -4.56
CA ALA A 73 7.02 -14.40 -4.04
C ALA A 73 8.19 -14.38 -5.03
N ARG A 74 8.41 -15.49 -5.74
CA ARG A 74 9.45 -15.59 -6.78
C ARG A 74 9.08 -14.79 -8.03
N VAL A 75 7.86 -14.94 -8.52
CA VAL A 75 7.45 -14.36 -9.80
C VAL A 75 7.06 -12.89 -9.66
N GLU A 76 6.34 -12.48 -8.62
CA GLU A 76 5.86 -11.10 -8.50
C GLU A 76 6.82 -10.21 -7.69
N ILE A 77 7.19 -10.64 -6.48
CA ILE A 77 7.93 -9.79 -5.53
C ILE A 77 9.40 -9.71 -5.91
N SER A 78 10.01 -10.84 -6.31
CA SER A 78 11.42 -10.82 -6.73
C SER A 78 11.59 -9.99 -8.00
N GLN A 79 10.66 -10.09 -8.96
CA GLN A 79 10.65 -9.23 -10.16
C GLN A 79 10.40 -7.75 -9.85
N TYR A 80 9.65 -7.43 -8.79
CA TYR A 80 9.50 -6.05 -8.34
C TYR A 80 10.80 -5.47 -7.79
N ILE A 81 11.56 -6.27 -7.03
CA ILE A 81 12.83 -5.87 -6.42
C ILE A 81 13.95 -5.81 -7.45
N SER A 82 14.00 -6.80 -8.34
CA SER A 82 14.94 -6.89 -9.45
C SER A 82 14.23 -7.46 -10.66
N SER A 83 14.10 -6.67 -11.73
CA SER A 83 13.56 -7.12 -12.99
C SER A 83 14.45 -8.19 -13.62
N SER A 84 13.81 -9.04 -14.42
CA SER A 84 14.48 -9.87 -15.42
C SER A 84 15.06 -8.99 -16.52
N GLU A 85 16.07 -9.48 -17.24
CA GLU A 85 16.75 -8.76 -18.33
C GLU A 85 15.75 -8.18 -19.37
N ASP A 86 14.67 -8.90 -19.68
CA ASP A 86 13.67 -8.47 -20.67
C ASP A 86 12.60 -7.47 -20.17
N ARG A 87 12.69 -6.96 -18.93
CA ARG A 87 11.65 -6.09 -18.34
C ARG A 87 12.23 -4.80 -17.77
N VAL A 88 11.60 -3.68 -18.13
CA VAL A 88 11.86 -2.36 -17.52
C VAL A 88 11.77 -2.45 -16.00
N GLN A 89 12.90 -2.24 -15.33
CA GLN A 89 12.95 -2.03 -13.89
C GLN A 89 12.13 -0.78 -13.56
N LYS A 90 11.29 -0.84 -12.52
CA LYS A 90 10.62 0.38 -12.04
C LYS A 90 11.64 1.38 -11.53
N ASP A 91 11.47 2.64 -11.90
CA ASP A 91 12.29 3.77 -11.43
C ASP A 91 12.39 3.85 -9.90
N ILE A 92 11.36 3.39 -9.18
CA ILE A 92 11.27 3.45 -7.73
C ILE A 92 10.85 2.09 -7.16
N VAL A 93 11.73 1.51 -6.35
CA VAL A 93 11.47 0.30 -5.55
C VAL A 93 11.45 0.71 -4.07
N PHE A 94 10.35 0.39 -3.39
CA PHE A 94 10.23 0.60 -1.96
C PHE A 94 9.70 -0.67 -1.29
N LEU A 95 10.44 -1.16 -0.29
CA LEU A 95 10.02 -2.29 0.52
C LEU A 95 9.50 -1.76 1.86
N PRO A 96 8.22 -2.01 2.20
CA PRO A 96 7.74 -1.66 3.53
C PRO A 96 8.53 -2.43 4.61
N PRO A 97 8.54 -1.95 5.86
CA PRO A 97 9.25 -2.62 6.94
C PRO A 97 8.80 -4.06 7.15
N LEU A 98 9.75 -4.94 7.51
CA LEU A 98 9.42 -6.26 8.03
C LEU A 98 9.03 -6.13 9.50
N LEU A 99 7.90 -6.71 9.87
CA LEU A 99 7.49 -6.77 11.27
C LEU A 99 7.96 -8.10 11.86
N VAL A 100 8.81 -8.00 12.87
CA VAL A 100 9.53 -9.12 13.44
C VAL A 100 9.24 -9.19 14.93
N SER A 101 8.94 -10.38 15.44
CA SER A 101 8.81 -10.59 16.88
C SER A 101 9.98 -11.35 17.45
N ILE A 102 10.37 -11.01 18.67
CA ILE A 102 11.28 -11.82 19.47
C ILE A 102 10.46 -12.90 20.17
N VAL A 103 10.76 -14.17 19.92
CA VAL A 103 10.12 -15.27 20.65
C VAL A 103 11.14 -16.10 21.40
N ASN A 104 10.67 -16.74 22.47
CA ASN A 104 11.45 -17.70 23.24
C ASN A 104 11.14 -19.12 22.76
N VAL A 105 12.16 -19.90 22.41
CA VAL A 105 12.01 -21.30 21.99
C VAL A 105 12.86 -22.24 22.84
N ASP A 106 12.37 -23.47 23.00
CA ASP A 106 13.12 -24.55 23.63
C ASP A 106 14.08 -25.26 22.64
N SER A 107 14.78 -26.30 23.11
CA SER A 107 15.69 -27.10 22.28
C SER A 107 14.99 -27.90 21.17
N ASN A 108 13.67 -28.06 21.22
CA ASN A 108 12.87 -28.69 20.17
C ASN A 108 12.25 -27.66 19.22
N ASN A 109 12.71 -26.41 19.29
CA ASN A 109 12.16 -25.27 18.56
C ASN A 109 10.69 -25.01 18.89
N LYS A 110 10.23 -25.45 20.08
CA LYS A 110 8.87 -25.23 20.55
C LYS A 110 8.75 -23.85 21.19
N LEU A 111 7.71 -23.12 20.83
CA LEU A 111 7.42 -21.81 21.40
C LEU A 111 7.13 -21.93 22.91
N ILE A 112 7.78 -21.08 23.70
CA ILE A 112 7.54 -20.93 25.14
C ILE A 112 6.58 -19.75 25.35
N ASP A 113 5.54 -19.96 26.16
CA ASP A 113 4.43 -19.02 26.33
C ASP A 113 4.83 -17.67 26.93
N TYR A 114 5.89 -17.62 27.74
CA TYR A 114 6.33 -16.43 28.46
C TYR A 114 7.84 -16.24 28.40
N TYR A 115 8.27 -14.97 28.47
CA TYR A 115 9.68 -14.64 28.63
C TYR A 115 10.12 -14.90 30.09
N PRO A 116 11.44 -15.12 30.30
CA PRO A 116 12.06 -15.02 31.61
C PRO A 116 11.79 -13.65 32.27
N ASN A 117 11.91 -13.58 33.59
CA ASN A 117 11.69 -12.33 34.32
C ASN A 117 12.72 -11.28 33.90
N CYS A 118 12.25 -10.06 33.64
CA CYS A 118 13.10 -8.93 33.29
C CYS A 118 13.84 -8.41 34.52
N SER A 119 15.14 -8.16 34.42
CA SER A 119 15.90 -7.40 35.41
C SER A 119 16.32 -6.05 34.83
N LEU A 120 16.35 -5.01 35.65
CA LEU A 120 16.80 -3.67 35.29
C LEU A 120 18.11 -3.35 36.02
N ASN A 121 19.13 -2.94 35.26
CA ASN A 121 20.36 -2.38 35.79
C ASN A 121 20.53 -0.95 35.27
N SER A 122 21.05 -0.05 36.11
CA SER A 122 21.47 1.28 35.70
C SER A 122 22.97 1.46 35.91
N THR A 123 23.63 2.06 34.93
CA THR A 123 25.05 2.42 35.00
C THR A 123 25.22 3.89 34.66
N ASP A 124 26.04 4.60 35.41
CA ASP A 124 26.30 6.03 35.24
C ASP A 124 27.81 6.26 35.11
N ASP A 125 28.33 6.04 33.90
CA ASP A 125 29.77 6.19 33.60
C ASP A 125 30.04 7.19 32.47
N ASN A 126 29.02 7.92 31.99
CA ASN A 126 29.06 9.15 31.15
C ASN A 126 27.64 9.49 30.67
N GLY A 127 26.67 9.48 31.59
CA GLY A 127 25.24 9.49 31.29
C GLY A 127 24.59 8.17 31.69
N VAL A 128 23.33 8.25 32.15
CA VAL A 128 22.61 7.10 32.68
C VAL A 128 22.17 6.19 31.55
N ILE A 129 22.59 4.93 31.62
CA ILE A 129 22.16 3.86 30.73
C ILE A 129 21.29 2.89 31.52
N PHE A 130 20.08 2.68 31.05
CA PHE A 130 19.17 1.66 31.56
C PHE A 130 19.32 0.39 30.72
N GLU A 131 19.84 -0.68 31.32
CA GLU A 131 19.93 -1.99 30.69
C GLU A 131 18.85 -2.93 31.25
N ARG A 132 17.89 -3.30 30.39
CA ARG A 132 16.84 -4.27 30.69
C ARG A 132 17.22 -5.62 30.10
N VAL A 133 17.23 -6.67 30.91
CA VAL A 133 17.71 -7.99 30.51
C VAL A 133 16.60 -9.02 30.71
N TRP A 134 16.27 -9.75 29.63
CA TRP A 134 15.51 -10.99 29.67
C TRP A 134 16.51 -12.15 29.50
N PRO A 135 16.91 -12.82 30.61
CA PRO A 135 18.02 -13.77 30.60
C PRO A 135 17.88 -14.84 29.53
N GLY A 136 18.93 -15.02 28.73
CA GLY A 136 18.98 -16.03 27.66
C GLY A 136 18.23 -15.68 26.38
N ILE A 137 17.48 -14.58 26.33
CA ILE A 137 16.71 -14.19 25.14
C ILE A 137 17.26 -12.89 24.53
N PHE A 138 17.11 -11.76 25.22
CA PHE A 138 17.55 -10.46 24.71
C PHE A 138 17.79 -9.46 25.84
N LYS A 139 18.46 -8.36 25.52
CA LYS A 139 18.62 -7.20 26.39
C LYS A 139 18.48 -5.91 25.60
N ILE A 140 18.04 -4.86 26.26
CA ILE A 140 17.79 -3.55 25.68
C ILE A 140 18.49 -2.50 26.52
N ARG A 141 19.27 -1.67 25.85
CA ARG A 141 19.94 -0.51 26.42
C ARG A 141 19.23 0.75 25.93
N ASN A 142 18.66 1.47 26.88
CA ASN A 142 18.07 2.78 26.68
C ASN A 142 18.97 3.85 27.33
N PHE A 143 19.05 5.02 26.71
CA PHE A 143 19.89 6.12 27.18
C PHE A 143 19.00 7.20 27.79
N GLU A 144 19.40 7.78 28.92
CA GLU A 144 18.67 8.91 29.53
C GLU A 144 18.95 10.22 28.79
N ILE A 145 17.93 11.08 28.68
CA ILE A 145 18.06 12.46 28.16
C ILE A 145 17.07 13.39 28.88
N GLN A 146 17.47 14.64 29.15
CA GLN A 146 16.72 15.61 29.97
C GLN A 146 15.27 15.86 29.50
N ASN A 147 14.99 15.72 28.20
CA ASN A 147 13.66 15.88 27.61
C ASN A 147 13.17 14.56 26.98
N GLY A 148 13.56 13.43 27.55
CA GLY A 148 13.20 12.11 27.06
C GLY A 148 11.74 11.75 27.32
N LYS A 149 11.34 10.59 26.83
CA LYS A 149 10.02 10.03 27.09
C LYS A 149 10.03 9.27 28.42
N ALA A 150 9.15 9.65 29.34
CA ALA A 150 8.88 8.86 30.53
C ALA A 150 8.13 7.58 30.15
N ILE A 151 8.65 6.43 30.56
CA ILE A 151 8.06 5.10 30.34
C ILE A 151 7.99 4.34 31.67
N SER A 152 6.91 3.57 31.88
CA SER A 152 6.78 2.67 33.03
C SER A 152 7.43 1.34 32.69
N VAL A 153 8.36 0.89 33.51
CA VAL A 153 9.06 -0.38 33.33
C VAL A 153 8.79 -1.27 34.53
N LYS A 154 8.23 -2.44 34.25
CA LYS A 154 8.10 -3.51 35.23
C LYS A 154 9.28 -4.47 35.15
N TYR A 155 9.92 -4.71 36.29
CA TYR A 155 11.04 -5.63 36.40
C TYR A 155 10.98 -6.40 37.73
N TYR A 156 11.82 -7.42 37.83
CA TYR A 156 11.92 -8.29 38.99
C TYR A 156 13.27 -8.11 39.68
N ASP A 157 13.21 -7.73 40.95
CA ASP A 157 14.36 -7.66 41.86
C ASP A 157 13.89 -8.10 43.25
N SER A 158 13.95 -9.42 43.51
CA SER A 158 13.35 -10.12 44.67
C SER A 158 11.81 -10.06 44.73
N GLU A 159 11.22 -8.93 44.35
CA GLU A 159 9.80 -8.65 44.17
C GLU A 159 9.53 -7.93 42.83
N ILE A 160 8.27 -7.81 42.42
CA ILE A 160 7.90 -7.04 41.23
C ILE A 160 8.00 -5.55 41.56
N LYS A 161 8.83 -4.83 40.81
CA LYS A 161 8.96 -3.37 40.89
C LYS A 161 8.43 -2.72 39.62
N ASP A 162 7.85 -1.54 39.77
CA ASP A 162 7.41 -0.67 38.67
C ASP A 162 8.12 0.67 38.84
N GLU A 163 8.92 1.03 37.86
CA GLU A 163 9.76 2.22 37.88
C GLU A 163 9.54 3.05 36.63
N VAL A 164 9.44 4.37 36.81
CA VAL A 164 9.33 5.30 35.69
C VAL A 164 10.72 5.79 35.34
N ILE A 165 11.18 5.43 34.15
CA ILE A 165 12.47 5.88 33.61
C ILE A 165 12.25 6.86 32.46
N THR A 166 13.19 7.79 32.28
CA THR A 166 13.16 8.75 31.16
C THR A 166 14.18 8.34 30.13
N VAL A 167 13.75 8.07 28.90
CA VAL A 167 14.61 7.51 27.85
C VAL A 167 14.58 8.35 26.56
N ASP A 168 15.69 8.35 25.83
CA ASP A 168 15.74 8.77 24.43
C ASP A 168 15.06 7.70 23.56
N ILE A 169 14.01 8.10 22.86
CA ILE A 169 13.27 7.23 21.93
C ILE A 169 13.97 7.13 20.57
N ASN A 170 14.87 8.04 20.23
CA ASN A 170 15.57 8.02 18.95
C ASN A 170 16.75 7.05 18.96
N GLN A 171 17.28 6.74 20.15
CA GLN A 171 18.46 5.91 20.33
C GLN A 171 18.23 4.82 21.39
N ALA A 172 18.32 3.57 20.95
CA ALA A 172 18.37 2.39 21.78
C ALA A 172 19.24 1.33 21.10
N ILE A 173 19.71 0.37 21.90
CA ILE A 173 20.44 -0.80 21.39
C ILE A 173 19.75 -2.06 21.90
N ILE A 174 19.45 -2.97 20.99
CA ILE A 174 18.99 -4.32 21.33
C ILE A 174 20.10 -5.32 21.05
N ASN A 175 20.35 -6.21 22.01
CA ASN A 175 21.21 -7.37 21.83
C ASN A 175 20.39 -8.63 22.01
N ILE A 176 20.44 -9.54 21.05
CA ILE A 176 19.63 -10.76 21.01
C ILE A 176 20.56 -11.97 21.06
N ASN A 177 20.21 -12.94 21.91
CA ASN A 177 20.83 -14.25 21.93
C ASN A 177 20.19 -15.12 20.84
N SER A 178 20.46 -14.78 19.57
CA SER A 178 20.00 -15.54 18.41
C SER A 178 20.71 -16.89 18.39
N THR A 179 19.96 -17.97 18.66
CA THR A 179 20.52 -19.32 18.68
C THR A 179 20.22 -20.06 17.37
N ARG A 180 20.96 -21.14 17.08
CA ARG A 180 20.71 -21.99 15.91
C ARG A 180 19.54 -22.93 16.19
N GLU A 181 18.94 -23.48 15.13
CA GLU A 181 17.92 -24.53 15.24
C GLU A 181 18.38 -25.66 16.17
N GLY A 182 17.45 -26.17 17.00
CA GLY A 182 17.74 -27.19 18.01
C GLY A 182 18.37 -26.68 19.32
N VAL A 183 18.64 -25.36 19.43
CA VAL A 183 19.17 -24.74 20.66
C VAL A 183 18.14 -23.77 21.22
N ALA A 184 17.87 -23.89 22.52
CA ALA A 184 16.97 -22.98 23.24
C ALA A 184 17.51 -21.54 23.22
N GLY A 185 16.63 -20.55 23.12
CA GLY A 185 17.02 -19.14 23.07
C GLY A 185 16.02 -18.29 22.30
N ALA A 186 16.49 -17.15 21.79
CA ALA A 186 15.67 -16.24 21.03
C ALA A 186 15.56 -16.65 19.55
N ARG A 187 14.38 -16.46 18.97
CA ARG A 187 14.16 -16.45 17.52
C ARG A 187 13.51 -15.13 17.12
N LEU A 188 13.90 -14.64 15.95
CA LEU A 188 13.30 -13.47 15.33
C LEU A 188 12.33 -13.92 14.25
N VAL A 189 11.04 -13.77 14.49
CA VAL A 189 9.98 -14.35 13.65
C VAL A 189 9.31 -13.26 12.86
N VAL A 190 9.30 -13.39 11.53
CA VAL A 190 8.57 -12.43 10.69
C VAL A 190 7.08 -12.70 10.78
N ILE A 191 6.34 -11.77 11.40
CA ILE A 191 4.88 -11.84 11.53
C ILE A 191 4.17 -11.17 10.35
N ASP A 192 4.73 -10.09 9.80
CA ASP A 192 4.27 -9.46 8.56
C ASP A 192 5.44 -9.26 7.59
N GLY A 193 5.19 -9.55 6.31
CA GLY A 193 6.20 -9.51 5.25
C GLY A 193 6.93 -10.82 4.99
N GLN A 194 6.34 -11.98 5.31
CA GLN A 194 6.97 -13.29 5.06
C GLN A 194 7.29 -13.53 3.58
N HIS A 195 6.38 -13.20 2.64
CA HIS A 195 6.67 -13.30 1.20
C HIS A 195 7.80 -12.36 0.75
N ARG A 196 7.91 -11.18 1.39
CA ARG A 196 9.01 -10.23 1.13
C ARG A 196 10.34 -10.80 1.61
N LEU A 197 10.38 -11.36 2.82
CA LEU A 197 11.57 -12.04 3.34
C LEU A 197 11.96 -13.22 2.43
N PHE A 198 11.00 -14.02 1.97
CA PHE A 198 11.24 -15.12 1.05
C PHE A 198 11.87 -14.65 -0.27
N ALA A 199 11.28 -13.64 -0.92
CA ALA A 199 11.82 -13.07 -2.15
C ALA A 199 13.24 -12.51 -1.96
N LEU A 200 13.49 -11.80 -0.87
CA LEU A 200 14.82 -11.27 -0.54
C LEU A 200 15.83 -12.40 -0.29
N ASN A 201 15.46 -13.45 0.43
CA ASN A 201 16.33 -14.60 0.66
C ASN A 201 16.61 -15.40 -0.62
N TYR A 202 15.63 -15.48 -1.52
CA TYR A 202 15.81 -16.07 -2.84
C TYR A 202 16.79 -15.25 -3.68
N LEU A 203 16.55 -13.93 -3.81
CA LEU A 203 17.45 -13.02 -4.53
C LEU A 203 18.85 -12.98 -3.93
N ARG A 204 18.99 -13.09 -2.60
CA ARG A 204 20.29 -13.18 -1.93
C ARG A 204 21.11 -14.39 -2.36
N LYS A 205 20.44 -15.52 -2.60
CA LYS A 205 21.09 -16.78 -2.99
C LYS A 205 21.39 -16.81 -4.49
N GLU A 206 20.43 -16.42 -5.32
CA GLU A 206 20.51 -16.58 -6.78
C GLU A 206 21.10 -15.34 -7.49
N HIS A 207 20.88 -14.14 -6.94
CA HIS A 207 21.23 -12.86 -7.56
C HIS A 207 21.78 -11.82 -6.55
N PRO A 208 22.85 -12.15 -5.80
CA PRO A 208 23.36 -11.30 -4.71
C PRO A 208 23.73 -9.88 -5.16
N ASP A 209 24.28 -9.74 -6.38
CA ASP A 209 24.70 -8.45 -6.92
C ASP A 209 23.54 -7.46 -7.11
N LYS A 210 22.35 -7.97 -7.39
CA LYS A 210 21.14 -7.18 -7.65
C LYS A 210 20.55 -6.56 -6.38
N ILE A 211 20.86 -7.12 -5.20
CA ILE A 211 20.30 -6.66 -3.93
C ILE A 211 21.33 -6.16 -2.91
N LYS A 212 22.63 -6.17 -3.24
CA LYS A 212 23.73 -5.84 -2.30
C LYS A 212 23.60 -4.48 -1.58
N ASN A 213 22.94 -3.51 -2.20
CA ASN A 213 22.76 -2.17 -1.65
C ASN A 213 21.42 -1.99 -0.91
N ILE A 214 20.60 -3.03 -0.83
CA ILE A 214 19.31 -2.98 -0.15
C ILE A 214 19.54 -3.07 1.36
N VAL A 215 19.06 -2.06 2.08
CA VAL A 215 18.94 -2.07 3.53
C VAL A 215 17.46 -2.13 3.86
N VAL A 216 17.05 -3.17 4.57
CA VAL A 216 15.64 -3.45 4.86
C VAL A 216 15.26 -2.84 6.20
N PRO A 217 14.24 -1.97 6.28
CA PRO A 217 13.73 -1.50 7.56
C PRO A 217 13.06 -2.66 8.31
N VAL A 218 13.36 -2.82 9.59
CA VAL A 218 12.82 -3.88 10.44
C VAL A 218 12.27 -3.29 11.72
N CYS A 219 11.00 -3.58 12.01
CA CYS A 219 10.36 -3.25 13.26
C CYS A 219 10.35 -4.51 14.14
N ILE A 220 11.20 -4.54 15.15
CA ILE A 220 11.24 -5.63 16.14
C ILE A 220 10.22 -5.31 17.22
N VAL A 221 9.29 -6.21 17.51
CA VAL A 221 8.25 -6.05 18.54
C VAL A 221 8.34 -7.14 19.61
N TYR A 222 7.98 -6.80 20.83
CA TYR A 222 7.84 -7.76 21.92
C TYR A 222 6.90 -7.21 23.01
N SER A 223 6.32 -8.12 23.80
CA SER A 223 5.49 -7.77 24.95
C SER A 223 6.34 -7.80 26.22
N PRO A 224 6.70 -6.66 26.83
CA PRO A 224 7.50 -6.64 28.05
C PRO A 224 6.79 -7.31 29.23
N TYR A 225 5.46 -7.41 29.21
CA TYR A 225 4.66 -7.92 30.33
C TYR A 225 4.40 -9.42 30.25
N SER A 226 4.59 -10.05 29.09
CA SER A 226 4.42 -11.50 28.88
C SER A 226 5.56 -12.29 29.52
N THR A 227 5.71 -12.18 30.84
CA THR A 227 6.74 -12.83 31.66
C THR A 227 6.09 -13.82 32.65
N LEU A 228 6.85 -14.83 33.07
CA LEU A 228 6.38 -15.86 33.99
C LEU A 228 5.81 -15.26 35.29
N ILE A 229 6.48 -14.27 35.88
CA ILE A 229 6.03 -13.70 37.15
C ILE A 229 4.72 -12.91 37.01
N ASN A 230 4.56 -12.14 35.93
CA ASN A 230 3.33 -11.40 35.71
C ASN A 230 2.13 -12.34 35.51
N SER A 231 2.32 -13.48 34.84
CA SER A 231 1.27 -14.49 34.63
C SER A 231 0.72 -15.07 35.94
N ALA A 232 1.52 -15.08 37.00
CA ALA A 232 1.12 -15.57 38.32
C ALA A 232 0.35 -14.53 39.14
N VAL A 233 0.50 -13.24 38.84
CA VAL A 233 -0.07 -12.13 39.63
C VAL A 233 -1.30 -11.53 38.95
N VAL A 234 -1.29 -11.42 37.62
CA VAL A 234 -2.37 -10.88 36.80
C VAL A 234 -2.51 -11.74 35.54
N GLN A 235 -3.72 -11.91 35.02
CA GLN A 235 -3.91 -12.56 33.73
C GLN A 235 -3.33 -11.68 32.61
N VAL A 236 -2.06 -11.89 32.27
CA VAL A 236 -1.37 -11.28 31.13
C VAL A 236 -1.36 -12.23 29.95
N PRO A 237 -1.44 -11.72 28.71
CA PRO A 237 -1.40 -12.57 27.53
C PRO A 237 -0.02 -13.21 27.36
N THR A 238 -0.02 -14.42 26.83
CA THR A 238 1.18 -15.15 26.39
C THR A 238 1.83 -14.46 25.19
N ILE A 239 3.10 -14.75 24.94
CA ILE A 239 3.81 -14.36 23.71
C ILE A 239 3.00 -14.76 22.46
N PRO A 240 2.57 -16.04 22.31
CA PRO A 240 1.73 -16.45 21.19
C PRO A 240 0.42 -15.64 21.04
N GLU A 241 -0.29 -15.34 22.12
CA GLU A 241 -1.54 -14.55 22.04
C GLU A 241 -1.30 -13.13 21.55
N VAL A 242 -0.23 -12.47 22.04
CA VAL A 242 0.14 -11.11 21.57
C VAL A 242 0.45 -11.14 20.08
N LEU A 243 1.19 -12.14 19.60
CA LEU A 243 1.55 -12.23 18.19
C LEU A 243 0.37 -12.45 17.28
N ARG A 244 -0.56 -13.30 17.70
CA ARG A 244 -1.81 -13.52 16.98
C ARG A 244 -2.59 -12.22 16.86
N ASN A 245 -2.80 -11.50 17.97
CA ASN A 245 -3.59 -10.28 17.97
C ASN A 245 -2.93 -9.22 17.07
N LEU A 246 -1.61 -9.02 17.17
CA LEU A 246 -0.89 -8.11 16.29
C LEU A 246 -1.05 -8.50 14.81
N PHE A 247 -0.91 -9.77 14.47
CA PHE A 247 -1.09 -10.24 13.10
C PHE A 247 -2.51 -9.99 12.57
N VAL A 248 -3.53 -10.32 13.36
CA VAL A 248 -4.94 -10.14 12.98
C VAL A 248 -5.27 -8.66 12.84
N ASP A 249 -4.84 -7.83 13.78
CA ASP A 249 -5.09 -6.39 13.76
C ASP A 249 -4.46 -5.75 12.53
N ILE A 250 -3.20 -6.08 12.21
CA ILE A 250 -2.51 -5.55 11.02
C ILE A 250 -3.23 -5.96 9.73
N ASN A 251 -3.64 -7.22 9.62
CA ASN A 251 -4.27 -7.69 8.37
C ASN A 251 -5.73 -7.26 8.23
N SER A 252 -6.45 -7.08 9.34
CA SER A 252 -7.86 -6.68 9.33
C SER A 252 -8.07 -5.18 9.18
N THR A 253 -7.12 -4.35 9.63
CA THR A 253 -7.20 -2.88 9.56
C THR A 253 -6.70 -2.30 8.24
N VAL A 254 -6.06 -3.09 7.38
CA VAL A 254 -5.64 -2.66 6.03
C VAL A 254 -6.88 -2.55 5.13
N GLU A 255 -7.47 -1.36 5.07
CA GLU A 255 -8.45 -1.03 4.06
C GLU A 255 -7.77 -0.93 2.69
N ARG A 256 -8.25 -1.71 1.71
CA ARG A 256 -7.80 -1.55 0.32
C ARG A 256 -8.23 -0.17 -0.17
N VAL A 257 -7.26 0.59 -0.68
CA VAL A 257 -7.51 1.88 -1.32
C VAL A 257 -8.49 1.70 -2.49
N SER A 258 -9.32 2.71 -2.75
CA SER A 258 -10.36 2.62 -3.78
C SER A 258 -9.80 2.28 -5.16
N GLY A 259 -10.57 1.52 -5.95
CA GLY A 259 -10.19 1.17 -7.33
C GLY A 259 -10.01 2.40 -8.23
N HIS A 260 -10.80 3.46 -8.00
CA HIS A 260 -10.62 4.74 -8.68
C HIS A 260 -9.26 5.39 -8.38
N PHE A 261 -8.85 5.41 -7.12
CA PHE A 261 -7.58 6.00 -6.72
C PHE A 261 -6.40 5.21 -7.29
N LEU A 262 -6.46 3.87 -7.28
CA LEU A 262 -5.47 3.02 -7.94
C LEU A 262 -5.39 3.31 -9.45
N THR A 263 -6.54 3.50 -10.10
CA THR A 263 -6.60 3.83 -11.54
C THR A 263 -5.99 5.20 -11.82
N LEU A 264 -6.29 6.22 -11.03
CA LEU A 264 -5.80 7.60 -11.26
C LEU A 264 -4.35 7.83 -10.86
N LEU A 265 -3.84 7.09 -9.88
CA LEU A 265 -2.43 7.17 -9.47
C LEU A 265 -1.52 6.24 -10.26
N SER A 266 -2.06 5.20 -10.88
CA SER A 266 -1.26 4.34 -11.73
C SER A 266 -0.73 5.13 -12.93
N ASP A 267 0.55 4.94 -13.20
CA ASP A 267 1.23 5.46 -14.39
C ASP A 267 1.69 4.31 -15.30
N ARG A 268 1.22 3.09 -15.02
CA ARG A 268 1.71 1.87 -15.70
C ARG A 268 0.98 1.59 -17.01
N THR A 269 -0.25 2.08 -17.15
CA THR A 269 -1.08 1.87 -18.32
C THR A 269 -1.55 3.20 -18.88
N LEU A 270 -1.78 3.22 -20.19
CA LEU A 270 -2.30 4.39 -20.87
C LEU A 270 -3.75 4.67 -20.45
N GLY A 271 -4.53 3.64 -20.09
CA GLY A 271 -5.88 3.79 -19.54
C GLY A 271 -5.94 4.74 -18.34
N SER A 272 -4.99 4.59 -17.40
CA SER A 272 -4.86 5.51 -16.26
C SER A 272 -4.55 6.95 -16.67
N ILE A 273 -3.66 7.14 -17.65
CA ILE A 273 -3.33 8.46 -18.21
C ILE A 273 -4.58 9.08 -18.86
N ILE A 274 -5.29 8.32 -19.69
CA ILE A 274 -6.52 8.77 -20.38
C ILE A 274 -7.59 9.19 -19.36
N CYS A 275 -7.87 8.38 -18.34
CA CYS A 275 -8.87 8.72 -17.32
C CYS A 275 -8.50 10.00 -16.56
N ARG A 276 -7.23 10.16 -16.20
CA ARG A 276 -6.75 11.35 -15.47
C ARG A 276 -6.80 12.60 -16.34
N GLU A 277 -6.38 12.52 -17.60
CA GLU A 277 -6.45 13.64 -18.54
C GLU A 277 -7.89 14.00 -18.89
N PHE A 278 -8.79 13.02 -19.01
CA PHE A 278 -10.23 13.24 -19.14
C PHE A 278 -10.80 14.03 -17.95
N CYS A 279 -10.52 13.62 -16.70
CA CYS A 279 -10.96 14.37 -15.52
C CYS A 279 -10.36 15.79 -15.48
N LYS A 280 -9.08 15.97 -15.83
CA LYS A 280 -8.44 17.30 -15.91
C LYS A 280 -9.13 18.20 -16.94
N LYS A 281 -9.42 17.67 -18.13
CA LYS A 281 -10.10 18.40 -19.20
C LYS A 281 -11.48 18.86 -18.76
N ILE A 282 -12.28 17.95 -18.17
CA ILE A 282 -13.61 18.28 -17.63
C ILE A 282 -13.53 19.32 -16.52
N LEU A 283 -12.57 19.21 -15.59
CA LEU A 283 -12.38 20.21 -14.55
C LEU A 283 -12.05 21.59 -15.14
N SER A 284 -11.22 21.65 -16.19
CA SER A 284 -10.83 22.91 -16.83
C SER A 284 -11.98 23.58 -17.60
N GLU A 285 -12.84 22.80 -18.26
CA GLU A 285 -13.89 23.33 -19.15
C GLU A 285 -15.25 23.47 -18.44
N ARG A 286 -15.54 22.59 -17.48
CA ARG A 286 -16.85 22.41 -16.84
C ARG A 286 -16.80 22.48 -15.31
N GLN A 287 -15.62 22.78 -14.75
CA GLN A 287 -15.41 23.02 -13.32
C GLN A 287 -15.89 21.84 -12.44
N GLU A 288 -16.22 22.12 -11.18
CA GLU A 288 -16.71 21.14 -10.21
C GLU A 288 -18.03 20.48 -10.64
N TYR A 289 -18.86 21.15 -11.44
CA TYR A 289 -20.13 20.60 -11.93
C TYR A 289 -19.91 19.44 -12.90
N GLY A 290 -18.97 19.59 -13.83
CA GLY A 290 -18.63 18.52 -14.76
C GLY A 290 -18.00 17.35 -14.04
N LEU A 291 -17.08 17.62 -13.11
CA LEU A 291 -16.41 16.57 -12.35
C LEU A 291 -17.38 15.82 -11.42
N GLY A 292 -18.39 16.50 -10.87
CA GLY A 292 -19.45 15.90 -10.04
C GLY A 292 -20.37 14.94 -10.78
N LEU A 293 -20.34 14.93 -12.12
CA LEU A 293 -21.05 13.96 -12.97
C LEU A 293 -20.20 12.72 -13.28
N ILE A 294 -18.95 12.67 -12.81
CA ILE A 294 -18.05 11.54 -12.99
C ILE A 294 -17.76 10.93 -11.61
N GLU A 295 -17.88 9.62 -11.48
CA GLU A 295 -17.42 8.94 -10.27
C GLU A 295 -15.91 8.70 -10.34
N TRP A 296 -15.16 9.34 -9.45
CA TRP A 296 -13.69 9.26 -9.42
C TRP A 296 -13.09 9.02 -8.03
N ASN A 297 -13.92 8.89 -6.98
CA ASN A 297 -13.44 8.65 -5.60
C ASN A 297 -14.43 7.79 -4.78
N THR A 298 -14.75 6.59 -5.27
CA THR A 298 -15.71 5.70 -4.59
C THR A 298 -14.97 4.80 -3.62
N LYS A 299 -15.34 4.78 -2.33
CA LYS A 299 -14.57 4.09 -1.29
C LYS A 299 -14.40 2.59 -1.54
N LYS A 300 -15.42 1.90 -2.08
CA LYS A 300 -15.36 0.45 -2.30
C LYS A 300 -14.87 0.10 -3.70
N HIS A 301 -13.94 -0.86 -3.77
CA HIS A 301 -13.42 -1.36 -5.04
C HIS A 301 -14.52 -1.94 -5.97
N LYS A 302 -15.49 -2.71 -5.45
CA LYS A 302 -16.57 -3.25 -6.29
C LYS A 302 -17.41 -2.15 -6.93
N GLU A 303 -17.73 -1.10 -6.17
CA GLU A 303 -18.51 0.05 -6.63
C GLU A 303 -17.73 0.89 -7.67
N SER A 304 -16.39 0.77 -7.73
CA SER A 304 -15.58 1.48 -8.72
C SER A 304 -15.73 0.94 -10.15
N LEU A 305 -16.21 -0.29 -10.33
CA LEU A 305 -16.40 -0.89 -11.67
C LEU A 305 -17.78 -0.62 -12.26
N GLU A 306 -18.64 0.08 -11.53
CA GLU A 306 -20.02 0.38 -11.92
C GLU A 306 -20.29 1.90 -11.81
N ILE A 307 -21.50 2.31 -12.23
CA ILE A 307 -22.03 3.65 -11.98
C ILE A 307 -22.91 3.52 -10.76
N SER A 308 -22.37 3.85 -9.58
CA SER A 308 -22.99 3.59 -8.29
C SER A 308 -23.89 4.73 -7.81
N ARG A 309 -23.66 5.96 -8.28
CA ARG A 309 -24.40 7.15 -7.90
C ARG A 309 -25.50 7.40 -8.91
N ASP A 310 -26.73 7.49 -8.42
CA ASP A 310 -27.88 7.62 -9.32
C ASP A 310 -27.86 8.90 -10.17
N TYR A 311 -27.19 9.97 -9.73
CA TYR A 311 -27.13 11.27 -10.39
C TYR A 311 -25.90 11.46 -11.31
N THR A 312 -24.96 10.54 -11.39
CA THR A 312 -23.74 10.71 -12.21
C THR A 312 -23.98 10.26 -13.65
N ILE A 313 -23.18 10.76 -14.60
CA ILE A 313 -23.21 10.30 -15.98
C ILE A 313 -22.42 8.99 -16.10
N THR A 314 -21.19 8.97 -15.60
CA THR A 314 -20.25 7.85 -15.80
C THR A 314 -19.28 7.69 -14.63
N SER A 315 -18.40 6.71 -14.72
CA SER A 315 -17.38 6.38 -13.71
C SER A 315 -16.03 6.18 -14.40
N ILE A 316 -14.93 6.63 -13.78
CA ILE A 316 -13.59 6.40 -14.32
C ILE A 316 -13.23 4.92 -14.36
N GLY A 317 -13.77 4.11 -13.45
CA GLY A 317 -13.51 2.67 -13.47
C GLY A 317 -14.26 1.98 -14.58
N VAL A 318 -15.47 2.46 -14.93
CA VAL A 318 -16.19 2.01 -16.14
C VAL A 318 -15.40 2.38 -17.39
N ILE A 319 -14.94 3.62 -17.51
CA ILE A 319 -14.14 4.07 -18.67
C ILE A 319 -12.86 3.23 -18.78
N ASN A 320 -12.09 3.09 -17.71
CA ASN A 320 -10.83 2.34 -17.74
C ASN A 320 -11.04 0.86 -18.10
N ASN A 321 -12.08 0.22 -17.56
CA ASN A 321 -12.40 -1.17 -17.87
C ASN A 321 -12.74 -1.37 -19.36
N ILE A 322 -13.56 -0.47 -19.92
CA ILE A 322 -13.90 -0.51 -21.35
C ILE A 322 -12.67 -0.27 -22.24
N LEU A 323 -11.79 0.65 -21.84
CA LEU A 323 -10.54 0.92 -22.56
C LEU A 323 -9.58 -0.27 -22.50
N GLU A 324 -9.45 -0.95 -21.36
CA GLU A 324 -8.65 -2.17 -21.21
C GLU A 324 -9.20 -3.29 -22.12
N ASP A 325 -10.52 -3.52 -22.12
CA ASP A 325 -11.16 -4.51 -22.99
C ASP A 325 -10.90 -4.25 -24.48
N CYS A 326 -10.89 -2.97 -24.91
CA CYS A 326 -10.67 -2.60 -26.30
C CYS A 326 -9.18 -2.60 -26.68
N PHE A 327 -8.34 -1.95 -25.86
CA PHE A 327 -6.97 -1.59 -26.21
C PHE A 327 -5.88 -2.42 -25.52
N GLY A 328 -6.21 -3.21 -24.50
CA GLY A 328 -5.27 -4.13 -23.86
C GLY A 328 -4.95 -5.37 -24.70
N THR A 329 -5.70 -5.62 -25.78
CA THR A 329 -5.48 -6.75 -26.69
C THR A 329 -4.42 -6.44 -27.75
N ARG A 330 -3.76 -7.46 -28.31
CA ARG A 330 -2.75 -7.29 -29.39
C ARG A 330 -3.30 -6.54 -30.62
N ASN A 331 -4.56 -6.77 -30.99
CA ASN A 331 -5.21 -6.03 -32.06
C ASN A 331 -5.55 -4.59 -31.62
N GLY A 332 -6.02 -4.43 -30.39
CA GLY A 332 -6.30 -3.14 -29.78
C GLY A 332 -5.09 -2.21 -29.77
N ILE A 333 -3.92 -2.74 -29.42
CA ILE A 333 -2.64 -2.01 -29.42
C ILE A 333 -2.31 -1.45 -30.81
N LYS A 334 -2.50 -2.24 -31.88
CA LYS A 334 -2.25 -1.77 -33.26
C LYS A 334 -3.17 -0.63 -33.66
N ILE A 335 -4.45 -0.73 -33.28
CA ILE A 335 -5.45 0.30 -33.52
C ILE A 335 -5.09 1.56 -32.72
N LEU A 336 -4.77 1.41 -31.44
CA LEU A 336 -4.37 2.50 -30.55
C LEU A 336 -3.14 3.25 -31.07
N THR A 337 -2.12 2.52 -31.53
CA THR A 337 -0.91 3.09 -32.14
C THR A 337 -1.25 3.97 -33.34
N SER A 338 -2.22 3.53 -34.15
CA SER A 338 -2.70 4.27 -35.32
C SER A 338 -3.55 5.48 -34.94
N ILE A 339 -4.42 5.35 -33.93
CA ILE A 339 -5.25 6.45 -33.41
C ILE A 339 -4.36 7.58 -32.86
N LEU A 340 -3.31 7.22 -32.13
CA LEU A 340 -2.39 8.16 -31.52
C LEU A 340 -1.35 8.73 -32.51
N GLY A 341 -1.29 8.24 -33.75
CA GLY A 341 -0.30 8.70 -34.73
C GLY A 341 1.15 8.41 -34.33
N ILE A 342 1.40 7.37 -33.53
CA ILE A 342 2.73 7.08 -32.98
C ILE A 342 3.76 6.82 -34.09
N GLN A 343 3.34 6.24 -35.23
CA GLN A 343 4.24 6.01 -36.37
C GLN A 343 4.80 7.32 -36.95
N GLU A 344 4.04 8.41 -36.89
CA GLU A 344 4.46 9.73 -37.35
C GLU A 344 5.40 10.42 -36.35
N SER A 345 5.33 10.03 -35.07
CA SER A 345 6.15 10.56 -33.96
C SER A 345 7.21 9.56 -33.49
N ALA A 346 7.53 8.54 -34.29
CA ALA A 346 8.36 7.40 -33.87
C ALA A 346 9.77 7.82 -33.40
N THR A 347 10.32 8.89 -33.98
CA THR A 347 11.62 9.46 -33.59
C THR A 347 11.65 10.07 -32.19
N GLU A 348 10.48 10.33 -31.58
CA GLU A 348 10.38 10.88 -30.23
C GLU A 348 10.34 9.78 -29.14
N PHE A 349 10.20 8.51 -29.53
CA PHE A 349 10.15 7.37 -28.62
C PHE A 349 11.46 6.58 -28.63
N ASP A 350 12.35 6.93 -27.70
CA ASP A 350 13.63 6.26 -27.52
C ASP A 350 13.53 5.04 -26.59
N PHE A 351 13.82 3.85 -27.12
CA PHE A 351 13.87 2.57 -26.40
C PHE A 351 15.30 1.97 -26.36
N SER A 352 16.34 2.80 -26.51
CA SER A 352 17.74 2.35 -26.46
C SER A 352 18.17 1.76 -25.10
N GLU A 353 17.44 2.04 -24.02
CA GLU A 353 17.68 1.48 -22.68
C GLU A 353 17.26 -0.01 -22.56
N PHE A 354 16.66 -0.58 -23.60
CA PHE A 354 16.38 -2.01 -23.69
C PHE A 354 17.58 -2.65 -24.39
N GLU A 355 18.56 -3.11 -23.61
CA GLU A 355 19.71 -3.87 -24.12
C GLU A 355 19.21 -5.22 -24.70
N ASN A 356 19.57 -5.50 -25.95
CA ASN A 356 19.70 -6.87 -26.45
C ASN A 356 21.20 -7.07 -26.71
N ASP A 357 21.79 -8.12 -26.15
CA ASP A 357 23.20 -8.51 -26.36
C ASP A 357 23.48 -9.05 -27.80
N GLU A 358 22.59 -8.83 -28.76
CA GLU A 358 22.78 -9.26 -30.15
C GLU A 358 23.10 -8.06 -31.05
N ASP A 359 24.34 -8.06 -31.56
CA ASP A 359 24.96 -7.12 -32.51
C ASP A 359 24.24 -7.05 -33.88
N ASP A 360 22.94 -6.76 -33.92
CA ASP A 360 22.20 -6.50 -35.16
C ASP A 360 21.85 -5.00 -35.26
N GLU A 361 22.82 -4.20 -35.72
CA GLU A 361 22.71 -2.75 -35.98
C GLU A 361 21.61 -2.36 -37.00
N GLU A 362 20.91 -3.31 -37.62
CA GLU A 362 19.92 -3.05 -38.67
C GLU A 362 18.44 -3.02 -38.22
N ASN A 363 18.11 -3.30 -36.95
CA ASN A 363 16.71 -3.34 -36.48
C ASN A 363 16.41 -2.44 -35.26
N ILE A 364 16.39 -1.12 -35.45
CA ILE A 364 15.89 -0.15 -34.44
C ILE A 364 14.42 -0.46 -34.00
N VAL A 365 13.68 -1.25 -34.79
CA VAL A 365 12.27 -1.61 -34.57
C VAL A 365 12.10 -2.77 -33.57
N SER A 366 13.13 -3.55 -33.24
CA SER A 366 13.01 -4.72 -32.35
C SER A 366 12.93 -4.41 -30.86
N ASN A 367 13.22 -3.18 -30.44
CA ASN A 367 13.30 -2.82 -29.01
C ASN A 367 12.01 -2.22 -28.44
N ILE A 368 10.93 -2.15 -29.22
CA ILE A 368 9.63 -1.65 -28.75
C ILE A 368 8.86 -2.79 -28.07
N PRO A 369 8.44 -2.65 -26.80
CA PRO A 369 7.66 -3.66 -26.12
C PRO A 369 6.35 -3.98 -26.87
N GLU A 370 5.98 -5.27 -26.97
CA GLU A 370 4.74 -5.69 -27.67
C GLU A 370 3.46 -5.04 -27.11
N THR A 371 3.51 -4.62 -25.84
CA THR A 371 2.38 -3.99 -25.14
C THR A 371 2.33 -2.47 -25.29
N PHE A 372 3.33 -1.86 -25.95
CA PHE A 372 3.35 -0.42 -26.22
C PHE A 372 2.34 -0.06 -27.32
N PRO A 373 1.54 1.03 -27.18
CA PRO A 373 1.62 2.07 -26.15
C PRO A 373 0.71 1.85 -24.93
N TRP A 374 -0.01 0.72 -24.85
CA TRP A 374 -0.93 0.47 -23.74
C TRP A 374 -0.20 0.37 -22.39
N SER A 375 0.95 -0.30 -22.38
CA SER A 375 1.86 -0.42 -21.23
C SER A 375 3.31 -0.55 -21.72
N GLY A 376 4.26 -0.76 -20.81
CA GLY A 376 5.67 -0.98 -21.18
C GLY A 376 6.42 0.28 -21.63
N PHE A 377 5.80 1.46 -21.54
CA PHE A 377 6.47 2.74 -21.79
C PHE A 377 7.28 3.21 -20.58
N LEU A 378 8.34 3.97 -20.83
CA LEU A 378 9.21 4.55 -19.82
C LEU A 378 8.65 5.88 -19.30
N SER A 379 9.12 6.33 -18.14
CA SER A 379 8.74 7.64 -17.59
C SER A 379 9.06 8.80 -18.53
N LYS A 380 10.12 8.70 -19.34
CA LYS A 380 10.48 9.69 -20.37
C LYS A 380 9.46 9.78 -21.52
N HIS A 381 8.71 8.72 -21.81
CA HIS A 381 7.69 8.72 -22.88
C HIS A 381 6.35 9.35 -22.45
N LYS A 382 6.09 9.44 -21.14
CA LYS A 382 4.79 9.90 -20.60
C LYS A 382 4.37 11.28 -21.08
N PRO A 383 5.23 12.32 -21.17
CA PRO A 383 4.80 13.64 -21.63
C PRO A 383 4.27 13.62 -23.07
N ILE A 384 4.93 12.87 -23.96
CA ILE A 384 4.53 12.72 -25.37
C ILE A 384 3.21 11.95 -25.46
N LEU A 385 3.11 10.80 -24.79
CA LEU A 385 1.86 10.02 -24.74
C LEU A 385 0.70 10.84 -24.20
N THR A 386 0.92 11.64 -23.16
CA THR A 386 -0.09 12.53 -22.56
C THR A 386 -0.57 13.57 -23.57
N LYS A 387 0.34 14.16 -24.35
CA LYS A 387 -0.01 15.10 -25.43
C LYS A 387 -0.89 14.44 -26.49
N LEU A 388 -0.46 13.29 -27.03
CA LEU A 388 -1.20 12.55 -28.06
C LEU A 388 -2.58 12.10 -27.58
N VAL A 389 -2.68 11.61 -26.33
CA VAL A 389 -3.93 11.25 -25.68
C VAL A 389 -4.88 12.45 -25.60
N ASN A 390 -4.37 13.63 -25.24
CA ASN A 390 -5.17 14.85 -25.13
C ASN A 390 -5.71 15.34 -26.48
N GLU A 391 -4.92 15.18 -27.55
CA GLU A 391 -5.32 15.56 -28.90
C GLU A 391 -6.39 14.65 -29.52
N THR A 392 -6.48 13.38 -29.07
CA THR A 392 -7.30 12.33 -29.70
C THR A 392 -8.36 11.77 -28.74
N LEU A 393 -7.95 10.92 -27.80
CA LEU A 393 -8.80 10.12 -26.93
C LEU A 393 -9.57 10.97 -25.92
N THR A 394 -8.89 11.88 -25.23
CA THR A 394 -9.51 12.76 -24.23
C THR A 394 -10.65 13.56 -24.85
N LYS A 395 -10.41 14.18 -26.00
CA LYS A 395 -11.42 14.96 -26.75
C LYS A 395 -12.62 14.09 -27.11
N THR A 396 -12.37 12.87 -27.60
CA THR A 396 -13.43 11.92 -27.97
C THR A 396 -14.29 11.52 -26.77
N LEU A 397 -13.69 11.28 -25.61
CA LEU A 397 -14.43 10.96 -24.38
C LEU A 397 -15.27 12.15 -23.89
N VAL A 398 -14.75 13.37 -23.98
CA VAL A 398 -15.53 14.59 -23.67
C VAL A 398 -16.75 14.69 -24.59
N THR A 399 -16.57 14.50 -25.90
CA THR A 399 -17.69 14.51 -26.84
C THR A 399 -18.73 13.44 -26.48
N LEU A 400 -18.28 12.21 -26.20
CA LEU A 400 -19.15 11.09 -25.88
C LEU A 400 -20.01 11.34 -24.63
N PHE A 401 -19.39 11.78 -23.54
CA PHE A 401 -20.03 11.86 -22.22
C PHE A 401 -20.59 13.23 -21.86
N PHE A 402 -20.24 14.29 -22.58
CA PHE A 402 -20.64 15.66 -22.23
C PHE A 402 -21.14 16.53 -23.39
N GLU A 403 -20.98 16.09 -24.65
CA GLU A 403 -21.53 16.80 -25.82
C GLU A 403 -22.69 16.04 -26.46
N THR A 404 -22.86 14.76 -26.16
CA THR A 404 -24.08 14.02 -26.50
C THR A 404 -25.29 14.74 -25.89
N LYS A 405 -26.29 15.06 -26.73
CA LYS A 405 -27.39 15.97 -26.39
C LYS A 405 -28.00 15.75 -25.00
N PHE A 406 -28.43 14.54 -24.67
CA PHE A 406 -29.06 14.28 -23.37
C PHE A 406 -28.10 14.41 -22.18
N PHE A 407 -26.79 14.18 -22.36
CA PHE A 407 -25.80 14.42 -21.31
C PHE A 407 -25.47 15.89 -21.17
N ALA A 408 -25.37 16.63 -22.29
CA ALA A 408 -25.20 18.08 -22.29
C ALA A 408 -26.40 18.78 -21.61
N ASP A 409 -27.61 18.41 -22.01
CA ASP A 409 -28.87 18.92 -21.42
C ASP A 409 -28.92 18.63 -19.91
N TYR A 410 -28.45 17.45 -19.47
CA TYR A 410 -28.42 17.10 -18.05
C TYR A 410 -27.36 17.91 -17.28
N TYR A 411 -26.18 18.11 -17.85
CA TYR A 411 -25.13 18.94 -17.26
C TYR A 411 -25.62 20.38 -17.04
N ASP A 412 -26.24 20.98 -18.05
CA ASP A 412 -26.78 22.34 -17.96
C ASP A 412 -27.92 22.41 -16.92
N ASN A 413 -28.77 21.39 -16.85
CA ASN A 413 -29.82 21.30 -15.83
C ASN A 413 -29.25 21.21 -14.41
N LEU A 414 -28.23 20.37 -14.18
CA LEU A 414 -27.59 20.21 -12.88
C LEU A 414 -26.91 21.52 -12.45
N ARG A 415 -26.16 22.15 -13.37
CA ARG A 415 -25.50 23.42 -13.11
C ARG A 415 -26.51 24.49 -12.74
N GLY A 416 -27.55 24.67 -13.54
CA GLY A 416 -28.62 25.64 -13.28
C GLY A 416 -29.30 25.40 -11.94
N PHE A 417 -29.59 24.15 -11.60
CA PHE A 417 -30.19 23.79 -10.31
C PHE A 417 -29.35 24.26 -9.11
N PHE A 418 -28.04 24.02 -9.12
CA PHE A 418 -27.17 24.47 -8.02
C PHE A 418 -27.01 26.00 -8.00
N GLU A 419 -26.87 26.65 -9.16
CA GLU A 419 -26.76 28.12 -9.25
C GLU A 419 -28.04 28.81 -8.75
N GLU A 420 -29.23 28.28 -9.08
CA GLU A 420 -30.53 28.77 -8.60
C GLU A 420 -30.65 28.62 -7.08
N GLN A 421 -30.31 27.46 -6.53
CA GLN A 421 -30.34 27.22 -5.09
C GLN A 421 -29.39 28.15 -4.32
N GLU A 422 -28.17 28.36 -4.83
CA GLU A 422 -27.25 29.33 -4.25
C GLU A 422 -27.81 30.76 -4.28
N ALA A 423 -28.43 31.15 -5.39
CA ALA A 423 -29.05 32.47 -5.52
C ALA A 423 -30.19 32.67 -4.51
N GLN A 424 -31.05 31.66 -4.32
CA GLN A 424 -32.15 31.69 -3.35
C GLN A 424 -31.65 31.77 -1.89
N ILE A 425 -30.60 31.02 -1.55
CA ILE A 425 -30.00 31.06 -0.21
C ILE A 425 -29.38 32.43 0.07
N LYS A 426 -28.70 33.03 -0.92
CA LYS A 426 -28.13 34.37 -0.84
C LYS A 426 -29.22 35.44 -0.70
N SER A 427 -30.31 35.36 -1.47
CA SER A 427 -31.41 36.34 -1.38
C SER A 427 -32.12 36.28 -0.03
N ASN A 428 -32.29 35.09 0.53
CA ASN A 428 -33.01 34.87 1.78
C ASN A 428 -32.16 35.14 3.03
N ARG A 429 -30.85 35.46 2.86
CA ARG A 429 -29.86 35.58 3.96
C ARG A 429 -29.94 34.41 4.96
N SER A 430 -30.19 33.21 4.46
CA SER A 430 -30.39 32.05 5.33
C SER A 430 -29.10 31.68 6.07
N CYS A 431 -29.23 31.27 7.33
CA CYS A 431 -28.16 30.65 8.11
C CYS A 431 -27.69 29.31 7.50
N ASP A 432 -28.44 28.76 6.54
CA ASP A 432 -28.16 27.47 5.89
C ASP A 432 -27.09 27.52 4.79
N SER A 433 -26.54 28.71 4.50
CA SER A 433 -25.50 28.87 3.47
C SER A 433 -24.28 27.97 3.68
N GLY A 434 -23.86 27.79 4.93
CA GLY A 434 -22.77 26.84 5.26
C GLY A 434 -23.18 25.38 5.02
N VAL A 435 -24.40 25.01 5.40
CA VAL A 435 -24.91 23.62 5.26
C VAL A 435 -25.03 23.24 3.79
N PHE A 436 -25.59 24.14 2.97
CA PHE A 436 -25.68 23.94 1.52
C PHE A 436 -24.32 23.87 0.86
N TYR A 437 -23.36 24.72 1.26
CA TYR A 437 -22.00 24.66 0.73
C TYR A 437 -21.35 23.29 0.98
N PHE A 438 -21.47 22.74 2.20
CA PHE A 438 -20.98 21.38 2.49
C PHE A 438 -21.73 20.31 1.68
N ALA A 439 -23.05 20.42 1.55
CA ALA A 439 -23.84 19.47 0.76
C ALA A 439 -23.47 19.49 -0.74
N LYS A 440 -23.33 20.68 -1.34
CA LYS A 440 -22.88 20.86 -2.72
C LYS A 440 -21.51 20.22 -2.94
N LYS A 441 -20.55 20.52 -2.07
CA LYS A 441 -19.19 19.95 -2.16
C LYS A 441 -19.17 18.44 -1.99
N HIS A 442 -20.00 17.90 -1.10
CA HIS A 442 -20.13 16.45 -0.97
C HIS A 442 -20.65 15.81 -2.27
N ILE A 443 -21.67 16.39 -2.90
CA ILE A 443 -22.25 15.86 -4.13
C ILE A 443 -21.27 15.97 -5.31
N LEU A 444 -20.65 17.15 -5.49
CA LEU A 444 -19.80 17.41 -6.65
C LEU A 444 -18.38 16.87 -6.52
N LEU A 445 -17.81 16.85 -5.30
CA LEU A 445 -16.39 16.55 -5.08
C LEU A 445 -16.16 15.39 -4.11
N ASN A 446 -17.21 14.80 -3.56
CA ASN A 446 -17.13 13.76 -2.54
C ASN A 446 -16.41 14.21 -1.25
N ASP A 447 -16.49 15.51 -0.92
CA ASP A 447 -15.96 16.05 0.34
C ASP A 447 -16.62 15.37 1.55
N PRO A 448 -15.94 15.29 2.72
CA PRO A 448 -16.52 14.68 3.91
C PRO A 448 -17.88 15.27 4.30
N GLU A 449 -18.85 14.39 4.55
CA GLU A 449 -20.16 14.81 5.01
C GLU A 449 -20.12 15.31 6.47
N THR A 450 -21.03 16.22 6.80
CA THR A 450 -21.26 16.65 8.19
C THR A 450 -22.63 16.16 8.65
N LYS A 451 -22.79 15.90 9.95
CA LYS A 451 -24.09 15.50 10.52
C LYS A 451 -25.23 16.47 10.19
N LYS A 452 -24.92 17.75 10.01
CA LYS A 452 -25.89 18.81 9.67
C LYS A 452 -26.25 18.84 8.19
N SER A 453 -25.35 18.44 7.29
CA SER A 453 -25.59 18.45 5.84
C SER A 453 -26.24 17.17 5.32
N LEU A 454 -26.19 16.07 6.07
CA LEU A 454 -26.69 14.76 5.63
C LEU A 454 -28.16 14.74 5.15
N PRO A 455 -29.13 15.39 5.85
CA PRO A 455 -30.51 15.42 5.37
C PRO A 455 -30.64 16.11 4.00
N LEU A 456 -29.95 17.24 3.84
CA LEU A 456 -29.94 18.02 2.61
C LEU A 456 -29.24 17.27 1.47
N ILE A 457 -28.15 16.54 1.75
CA ILE A 457 -27.48 15.68 0.76
C ILE A 457 -28.47 14.66 0.18
N ASN A 458 -29.23 13.97 1.03
CA ASN A 458 -30.19 12.95 0.57
C ASN A 458 -31.34 13.53 -0.26
N GLU A 459 -31.81 14.73 0.12
CA GLU A 459 -32.82 15.48 -0.65
C GLU A 459 -32.30 15.86 -2.03
N LEU A 460 -31.11 16.45 -2.10
CA LEU A 460 -30.48 16.85 -3.35
C LEU A 460 -30.19 15.65 -4.26
N ILE A 461 -29.72 14.52 -3.71
CA ILE A 461 -29.52 13.27 -4.48
C ILE A 461 -30.83 12.79 -5.10
N SER A 462 -31.92 12.81 -4.33
CA SER A 462 -33.24 12.36 -4.81
C SER A 462 -33.77 13.25 -5.94
N GLU A 463 -33.61 14.56 -5.79
CA GLU A 463 -34.01 15.54 -6.81
C GLU A 463 -33.16 15.42 -8.08
N LEU A 464 -31.83 15.30 -7.94
CA LEU A 464 -30.92 15.13 -9.08
C LEU A 464 -31.16 13.82 -9.83
N LYS A 465 -31.50 12.74 -9.10
CA LYS A 465 -31.93 11.46 -9.69
C LYS A 465 -33.20 11.64 -10.52
N SER A 466 -34.23 12.27 -9.96
CA SER A 466 -35.49 12.52 -10.68
C SER A 466 -35.26 13.35 -11.95
N ARG A 467 -34.38 14.35 -11.88
CA ARG A 467 -33.99 15.17 -13.04
C ARG A 467 -33.28 14.36 -14.11
N LYS A 468 -32.32 13.51 -13.72
CA LYS A 468 -31.61 12.64 -14.64
C LYS A 468 -32.57 11.70 -15.37
N GLU A 469 -33.47 11.05 -14.65
CA GLU A 469 -34.43 10.11 -15.23
C GLU A 469 -35.39 10.76 -16.25
N LYS A 470 -35.62 12.07 -16.15
CA LYS A 470 -36.41 12.85 -17.13
C LYS A 470 -35.63 13.22 -18.39
N ILE A 471 -34.31 13.40 -18.29
CA ILE A 471 -33.47 13.96 -19.36
C ILE A 471 -32.66 12.86 -20.07
N VAL A 472 -32.06 11.96 -19.29
CA VAL A 472 -31.15 10.93 -19.78
C VAL A 472 -31.92 9.61 -19.94
N PRO A 473 -31.89 9.00 -21.14
CA PRO A 473 -32.49 7.69 -21.35
C PRO A 473 -31.95 6.64 -20.36
N SER A 474 -32.84 5.79 -19.83
CA SER A 474 -32.47 4.78 -18.83
C SER A 474 -31.36 3.84 -19.30
N LEU A 475 -31.35 3.48 -20.59
CA LEU A 475 -30.32 2.66 -21.21
C LEU A 475 -28.97 3.39 -21.29
N ALA A 476 -28.98 4.68 -21.62
CA ALA A 476 -27.77 5.50 -21.72
C ALA A 476 -27.08 5.68 -20.37
N SER A 477 -27.80 5.52 -19.25
CA SER A 477 -27.23 5.57 -17.90
C SER A 477 -26.57 4.27 -17.44
N LYS A 478 -26.53 3.22 -18.28
CA LYS A 478 -25.97 1.91 -17.93
C LYS A 478 -24.56 1.76 -18.48
N SER A 479 -23.66 1.18 -17.68
CA SER A 479 -22.28 0.85 -18.07
C SER A 479 -22.21 0.00 -19.34
N ILE A 480 -23.16 -0.90 -19.55
CA ILE A 480 -23.23 -1.72 -20.77
C ILE A 480 -23.47 -0.89 -22.04
N CYS A 481 -24.22 0.20 -21.96
CA CYS A 481 -24.41 1.11 -23.09
C CYS A 481 -23.12 1.87 -23.39
N HIS A 482 -22.42 2.36 -22.34
CA HIS A 482 -21.11 2.99 -22.51
C HIS A 482 -20.10 2.04 -23.16
N LYS A 483 -20.08 0.78 -22.73
CA LYS A 483 -19.25 -0.27 -23.33
C LYS A 483 -19.56 -0.43 -24.81
N ALA A 484 -20.83 -0.62 -25.16
CA ALA A 484 -21.25 -0.76 -26.55
C ALA A 484 -20.90 0.48 -27.42
N MET A 485 -21.00 1.70 -26.87
CA MET A 485 -20.65 2.93 -27.58
C MET A 485 -19.15 2.99 -27.92
N VAL A 486 -18.29 2.70 -26.95
CA VAL A 486 -16.82 2.72 -27.16
C VAL A 486 -16.38 1.56 -28.04
N GLU A 487 -16.96 0.37 -27.86
CA GLU A 487 -16.71 -0.79 -28.73
C GLU A 487 -17.12 -0.50 -30.19
N ALA A 488 -18.27 0.13 -30.40
CA ALA A 488 -18.71 0.52 -31.75
C ALA A 488 -17.73 1.53 -32.37
N TRP A 489 -17.27 2.52 -31.60
CA TRP A 489 -16.25 3.47 -32.04
C TRP A 489 -14.92 2.77 -32.36
N PHE A 490 -14.48 1.84 -31.51
CA PHE A 490 -13.28 1.02 -31.73
C PHE A 490 -13.38 0.20 -33.02
N LEU A 491 -14.51 -0.47 -33.26
CA LEU A 491 -14.75 -1.25 -34.48
C LEU A 491 -14.76 -0.38 -35.73
N LEU A 492 -15.31 0.83 -35.66
CA LEU A 492 -15.26 1.79 -36.75
C LEU A 492 -13.81 2.21 -37.05
N CYS A 493 -13.03 2.54 -36.02
CA CYS A 493 -11.61 2.87 -36.18
C CYS A 493 -10.85 1.69 -36.81
N SER A 494 -11.07 0.47 -36.33
CA SER A 494 -10.46 -0.74 -36.89
C SER A 494 -10.72 -0.88 -38.38
N LYS A 495 -11.96 -0.66 -38.85
CA LYS A 495 -12.30 -0.77 -40.28
C LYS A 495 -11.67 0.35 -41.11
N ILE A 496 -11.67 1.57 -40.60
CA ILE A 496 -11.09 2.73 -41.30
C ILE A 496 -9.57 2.57 -41.44
N ILE A 497 -8.89 2.11 -40.39
CA ILE A 497 -7.44 1.90 -40.39
C ILE A 497 -7.04 0.77 -41.36
N VAL A 498 -7.82 -0.31 -41.42
CA VAL A 498 -7.59 -1.39 -42.41
C VAL A 498 -7.72 -0.85 -43.83
N HIS A 499 -8.77 -0.08 -44.13
CA HIS A 499 -8.96 0.48 -45.47
C HIS A 499 -7.94 1.56 -45.86
N LYS A 500 -7.35 2.27 -44.89
CA LYS A 500 -6.23 3.21 -45.15
C LYS A 500 -4.92 2.50 -45.52
N LYS A 501 -4.76 1.20 -45.28
CA LYS A 501 -3.60 0.41 -45.74
C LYS A 501 -3.76 -0.16 -47.15
N ASP A 502 -4.99 -0.21 -47.67
CA ASP A 502 -5.32 -0.76 -48.99
C ASP A 502 -5.47 0.33 -50.08
N LEU A 503 -5.21 1.60 -49.73
CA LEU A 503 -5.11 2.76 -50.62
C LEU A 503 -3.67 3.26 -50.62
#